data_AF-A0A1P8KIF9-F1
#
_entry.id   AF-A0A1P8KIF9-F1
#
_cell.length_a   1.000
_cell.length_b   1.000
_cell.length_c   1.000
_cell.angle_alpha   90.00
_cell.angle_beta   90.00
_cell.angle_gamma   90.00
#
_symmetry.space_group_name_H-M   'P 1'
#
loop_
_entity.id
_entity.type
_entity.pdbx_description
1 polymer ?
#
loop_
_entity_poly.entity_id
_entity_poly.type
_entity_poly.pdbx_seq_one_letter_code
_entity_poly.pdbx_strand_id
1 'polypeptide(L)'
;MKLIIAACVLMSFVFASPPEEFDKEKYLIGEKVFDNKCSSCHVKSMDIQVLMSNFIEHDNKVLNLLAPTGNEISFRLKSQIGSKDDIEFQIDEVTDFVKDYLINPDKAKTVCLEGVVKHFDTMPSMKGQVTEEEMEDVTFFLYFLEGWNGINEYYEKDEF
;
A
#
# COMPACT_ATOMS: atom_id res chain seq x y z
N MET A 1 36.35 25.78 -40.45
CA MET A 1 36.38 24.53 -39.64
C MET A 1 36.66 24.95 -38.21
N LYS A 2 35.82 24.76 -37.19
CA LYS A 2 34.85 23.70 -36.91
C LYS A 2 33.65 24.33 -36.16
N LEU A 3 32.43 23.90 -36.50
CA LEU A 3 31.26 24.11 -35.65
C LEU A 3 31.48 23.37 -34.32
N ILE A 4 31.26 24.04 -33.19
CA ILE A 4 31.05 23.38 -31.91
C ILE A 4 29.56 23.47 -31.64
N ILE A 5 28.84 22.42 -32.03
CA ILE A 5 27.44 22.22 -31.67
C ILE A 5 27.45 21.74 -30.22
N ALA A 6 27.07 22.60 -29.29
CA ALA A 6 26.73 22.20 -27.95
C ALA A 6 25.40 21.44 -28.01
N ALA A 7 25.47 20.11 -28.05
CA ALA A 7 24.30 19.26 -27.90
C ALA A 7 23.86 19.31 -26.44
N CYS A 8 22.83 20.11 -26.15
CA CYS A 8 22.09 20.02 -24.90
C CYS A 8 21.45 18.63 -24.83
N VAL A 9 22.06 17.72 -24.06
CA VAL A 9 21.42 16.49 -23.62
C VAL A 9 20.35 16.91 -22.60
N LEU A 10 19.14 17.18 -23.09
CA LEU A 10 17.95 17.17 -22.26
C LEU A 10 17.78 15.72 -21.81
N MET A 11 18.24 15.39 -20.60
CA MET A 11 17.72 14.23 -19.89
C MET A 11 16.24 14.49 -19.70
N SER A 12 15.43 13.90 -20.57
CA SER A 12 14.02 13.68 -20.30
C SER A 12 13.94 12.77 -19.08
N PHE A 13 13.84 13.38 -17.90
CA PHE A 13 13.27 12.72 -16.74
C PHE A 13 11.84 12.37 -17.14
N VAL A 14 11.64 11.13 -17.60
CA VAL A 14 10.32 10.54 -17.73
C VAL A 14 9.85 10.32 -16.30
N PHE A 15 9.24 11.36 -15.71
CA PHE A 15 8.44 11.19 -14.51
C PHE A 15 7.34 10.22 -14.91
N ALA A 16 7.35 9.01 -14.33
CA ALA A 16 6.27 8.05 -14.55
C ALA A 16 4.99 8.70 -14.03
N SER A 17 4.11 9.10 -14.95
CA SER A 17 2.77 9.53 -14.58
C SER A 17 2.09 8.40 -13.80
N PRO A 18 1.27 8.71 -12.78
CA PRO A 18 0.51 7.68 -12.10
C PRO A 18 -0.41 6.95 -13.10
N PRO A 19 -0.84 5.73 -12.77
CA PRO A 19 -1.83 5.01 -13.57
C PRO A 19 -3.09 5.84 -13.82
N GLU A 20 -3.79 5.58 -14.92
CA GLU A 20 -5.03 6.30 -15.28
C GLU A 20 -6.11 6.16 -14.20
N GLU A 21 -6.12 5.02 -13.51
CA GLU A 21 -7.04 4.67 -12.44
C GLU A 21 -6.75 5.41 -11.12
N PHE A 22 -5.61 6.11 -11.01
CA PHE A 22 -5.28 6.84 -9.81
C PHE A 22 -6.07 8.14 -9.69
N ASP A 23 -6.84 8.25 -8.60
CA ASP A 23 -7.61 9.43 -8.22
C ASP A 23 -7.07 9.97 -6.89
N LYS A 24 -6.52 11.20 -6.93
CA LYS A 24 -5.90 11.85 -5.76
C LYS A 24 -6.91 12.13 -4.64
N GLU A 25 -8.16 12.49 -4.97
CA GLU A 25 -9.18 12.79 -3.96
C GLU A 25 -9.60 11.51 -3.25
N LYS A 26 -9.89 10.45 -4.00
CA LYS A 26 -10.24 9.13 -3.44
C LYS A 26 -9.11 8.55 -2.59
N TYR A 27 -7.86 8.69 -3.04
CA TYR A 27 -6.69 8.28 -2.25
C TYR A 27 -6.62 8.98 -0.88
N LEU A 28 -6.83 10.30 -0.84
CA LEU A 28 -6.81 11.08 0.39
C LEU A 28 -8.01 10.78 1.31
N ILE A 29 -9.17 10.42 0.75
CA ILE A 29 -10.33 9.95 1.53
C ILE A 29 -9.97 8.61 2.18
N GLY A 30 -9.45 7.66 1.39
CA GLY A 30 -9.02 6.35 1.88
C GLY A 30 -7.94 6.42 2.95
N GLU A 31 -6.98 7.33 2.81
CA GLU A 31 -5.96 7.59 3.84
C GLU A 31 -6.59 8.04 5.16
N LYS A 32 -7.59 8.93 5.11
CA LYS A 32 -8.32 9.35 6.32
C LYS A 32 -9.09 8.19 6.95
N VAL A 33 -9.67 7.29 6.15
CA VAL A 33 -10.30 6.08 6.68
C VAL A 33 -9.26 5.20 7.39
N PHE A 34 -8.10 4.97 6.76
CA PHE A 34 -7.00 4.23 7.38
C PHE A 34 -6.57 4.85 8.72
N ASP A 35 -6.35 6.16 8.74
CA ASP A 35 -5.90 6.88 9.93
C ASP A 35 -6.92 6.81 11.07
N ASN A 36 -8.21 6.85 10.76
CA ASN A 36 -9.27 6.83 11.76
C ASN A 36 -9.64 5.41 12.24
N LYS A 37 -9.49 4.39 11.39
CA LYS A 37 -10.05 3.04 11.62
C LYS A 37 -9.00 1.94 11.74
N CYS A 38 -7.83 2.11 11.15
CA CYS A 38 -6.81 1.05 11.00
C CYS A 38 -5.52 1.37 11.79
N SER A 39 -5.19 2.65 11.97
CA SER A 39 -3.92 3.09 12.58
C SER A 39 -3.76 2.78 14.08
N SER A 40 -4.79 2.24 14.74
CA SER A 40 -4.65 1.72 16.10
C SER A 40 -3.75 0.47 16.17
N CYS A 41 -3.65 -0.29 15.07
CA CYS A 41 -2.84 -1.51 14.98
C CYS A 41 -1.81 -1.44 13.84
N HIS A 42 -2.16 -0.82 12.71
CA HIS A 42 -1.32 -0.78 11.52
C HIS A 42 -0.50 0.50 11.46
N VAL A 43 0.82 0.37 11.37
CA VAL A 43 1.67 1.51 10.98
C VAL A 43 1.50 1.73 9.48
N LYS A 44 1.25 2.97 9.06
CA LYS A 44 0.97 3.33 7.65
C LYS A 44 2.07 2.87 6.71
N SER A 45 3.31 3.29 6.94
CA SER A 45 4.45 2.89 6.11
C SER A 45 5.73 2.85 6.94
N MET A 46 6.66 1.98 6.55
CA MET A 46 8.00 1.89 7.13
C MET A 46 8.99 1.35 6.09
N ASP A 47 10.26 1.75 6.21
CA ASP A 47 11.34 1.24 5.38
C ASP A 47 11.40 -0.29 5.42
N ILE A 48 11.50 -0.92 4.25
CA ILE A 48 11.44 -2.37 4.11
C ILE A 48 12.63 -3.07 4.78
N GLN A 49 13.81 -2.45 4.83
CA GLN A 49 14.98 -3.04 5.50
C GLN A 49 14.77 -3.06 7.02
N VAL A 50 14.16 -2.00 7.57
CA VAL A 50 13.77 -1.95 8.98
C VAL A 50 12.74 -3.03 9.31
N LEU A 51 11.70 -3.19 8.47
CA LEU A 51 10.69 -4.24 8.65
C LEU A 51 11.28 -5.66 8.55
N MET A 52 12.14 -5.90 7.55
CA MET A 52 12.81 -7.17 7.37
C MET A 52 13.69 -7.52 8.58
N SER A 53 14.50 -6.59 9.07
CA SER A 53 15.31 -6.82 10.27
C SER A 53 14.41 -7.12 11.48
N ASN A 54 13.31 -6.36 11.66
CA ASN A 54 12.39 -6.60 12.78
C ASN A 54 11.76 -8.00 12.76
N PHE A 55 11.23 -8.47 11.62
CA PHE A 55 10.56 -9.78 11.55
C PHE A 55 11.51 -10.96 11.43
N ILE A 56 12.59 -10.83 10.65
CA ILE A 56 13.50 -11.95 10.33
C ILE A 56 14.56 -12.12 11.42
N GLU A 57 15.17 -11.02 11.86
CA GLU A 57 16.31 -11.06 12.78
C GLU A 57 15.88 -10.92 14.24
N HIS A 58 14.81 -10.16 14.48
CA HIS A 58 14.41 -9.75 15.83
C HIS A 58 13.07 -10.32 16.31
N ASP A 59 12.40 -11.17 15.52
CA ASP A 59 11.17 -11.87 15.94
C ASP A 59 10.08 -10.89 16.42
N ASN A 60 9.98 -9.72 15.77
CA ASN A 60 9.11 -8.59 16.09
C ASN A 60 9.35 -7.91 17.47
N LYS A 61 10.51 -8.13 18.12
CA LYS A 61 10.78 -7.60 19.48
C LYS A 61 11.30 -6.15 19.52
N VAL A 62 11.77 -5.63 18.38
CA VAL A 62 12.30 -4.26 18.30
C VAL A 62 11.16 -3.26 18.12
N LEU A 63 10.33 -3.48 17.10
CA LEU A 63 9.22 -2.56 16.79
C LEU A 63 7.95 -2.91 17.54
N ASN A 64 7.78 -4.16 17.98
CA ASN A 64 6.58 -4.65 18.68
C ASN A 64 5.30 -4.30 17.90
N LEU A 65 5.34 -4.50 16.57
CA LEU A 65 4.19 -4.22 15.71
C LEU A 65 3.02 -5.12 16.11
N LEU A 66 1.80 -4.60 16.00
CA LEU A 66 0.57 -5.34 16.31
C LEU A 66 -0.05 -5.99 15.07
N ALA A 67 0.33 -5.51 13.89
CA ALA A 67 -0.13 -6.00 12.60
C ALA A 67 0.90 -5.65 11.50
N PRO A 68 0.78 -6.23 10.28
CA PRO A 68 1.60 -5.83 9.13
C PRO A 68 1.40 -4.34 8.81
N THR A 69 2.42 -3.67 8.27
CA THR A 69 2.28 -2.25 7.91
C THR A 69 1.42 -2.06 6.65
N GLY A 70 0.89 -0.85 6.45
CA GLY A 70 0.09 -0.51 5.27
C GLY A 70 0.86 -0.74 3.97
N ASN A 71 2.15 -0.38 3.91
CA ASN A 71 2.98 -0.61 2.73
C ASN A 71 3.29 -2.10 2.48
N GLU A 72 3.41 -2.93 3.51
CA GLU A 72 3.49 -4.39 3.35
C GLU A 72 2.19 -4.97 2.79
N ILE A 73 1.04 -4.54 3.34
CA ILE A 73 -0.29 -4.96 2.86
C ILE A 73 -0.48 -4.55 1.40
N SER A 74 -0.18 -3.29 1.08
CA SER A 74 -0.23 -2.73 -0.27
C SER A 74 0.52 -3.57 -1.29
N PHE A 75 1.80 -3.86 -0.99
CA PHE A 75 2.64 -4.69 -1.85
C PHE A 75 2.04 -6.09 -2.07
N ARG A 76 1.48 -6.69 -1.01
CA ARG A 76 0.93 -8.04 -1.06
C ARG A 76 -0.37 -8.13 -1.84
N LEU A 77 -1.29 -7.19 -1.63
CA LEU A 77 -2.54 -7.11 -2.39
C LEU A 77 -2.22 -7.05 -3.90
N LYS A 78 -1.34 -6.13 -4.31
CA LYS A 78 -0.95 -5.97 -5.72
C LYS A 78 -0.15 -7.12 -6.31
N SER A 79 0.56 -7.89 -5.50
CA SER A 79 1.43 -8.97 -5.98
C SER A 79 0.77 -10.34 -5.97
N GLN A 80 -0.34 -10.52 -5.22
CA GLN A 80 -0.97 -11.82 -5.01
C GLN A 80 -2.40 -11.91 -5.57
N ILE A 81 -3.05 -10.78 -5.85
CA ILE A 81 -4.44 -10.73 -6.28
C ILE A 81 -4.51 -10.09 -7.66
N GLY A 82 -5.22 -10.73 -8.59
CA GLY A 82 -5.45 -10.23 -9.93
C GLY A 82 -4.21 -10.07 -10.81
N SER A 83 -4.35 -9.33 -11.90
CA SER A 83 -3.30 -9.09 -12.90
C SER A 83 -2.85 -7.63 -12.91
N LYS A 84 -1.54 -7.39 -12.78
CA LYS A 84 -0.96 -6.04 -12.88
C LYS A 84 -1.06 -5.41 -14.28
N ASP A 85 -1.34 -6.22 -15.29
CA ASP A 85 -1.52 -5.77 -16.67
C ASP A 85 -2.93 -5.19 -16.91
N ASP A 86 -3.84 -5.35 -15.93
CA ASP A 86 -5.23 -4.87 -15.96
C ASP A 86 -5.56 -4.24 -14.58
N ILE A 87 -5.09 -3.01 -14.39
CA ILE A 87 -5.16 -2.30 -13.10
C ILE A 87 -6.60 -2.08 -12.67
N GLU A 88 -7.47 -1.69 -13.61
CA GLU A 88 -8.91 -1.49 -13.37
C GLU A 88 -9.52 -2.74 -12.75
N PHE A 89 -9.36 -3.90 -13.39
CA PHE A 89 -9.92 -5.15 -12.88
C PHE A 89 -9.22 -5.64 -11.60
N GLN A 90 -7.90 -5.40 -11.49
CA GLN A 90 -7.15 -5.76 -10.29
C GLN A 90 -7.63 -5.01 -9.03
N ILE A 91 -8.00 -3.73 -9.17
CA ILE A 91 -8.54 -2.93 -8.06
C ILE A 91 -9.85 -3.53 -7.55
N ASP A 92 -10.73 -4.00 -8.44
CA ASP A 92 -11.99 -4.65 -8.06
C ASP A 92 -11.73 -5.97 -7.32
N GLU A 93 -10.85 -6.83 -7.82
CA GLU A 93 -10.49 -8.10 -7.17
C GLU A 93 -9.84 -7.89 -5.79
N VAL A 94 -8.98 -6.87 -5.68
CA VAL A 94 -8.37 -6.47 -4.40
C VAL A 94 -9.45 -5.93 -3.44
N THR A 95 -10.39 -5.14 -3.94
CA THR A 95 -11.51 -4.59 -3.16
C THR A 95 -12.41 -5.69 -2.60
N ASP A 96 -12.77 -6.68 -3.42
CA ASP A 96 -13.56 -7.84 -2.98
C ASP A 96 -12.82 -8.65 -1.89
N PHE A 97 -11.53 -8.89 -2.09
CA PHE A 97 -10.71 -9.57 -1.09
C PHE A 97 -10.66 -8.80 0.24
N VAL A 98 -10.38 -7.49 0.19
CA VAL A 98 -10.27 -6.67 1.42
C VAL A 98 -11.63 -6.58 2.11
N LYS A 99 -12.74 -6.41 1.38
CA LYS A 99 -14.09 -6.45 1.95
C LYS A 99 -14.36 -7.76 2.69
N ASP A 100 -14.09 -8.92 2.10
CA ASP A 100 -14.27 -10.19 2.80
C ASP A 100 -13.34 -10.29 4.02
N TYR A 101 -12.08 -9.88 3.89
CA TYR A 101 -11.11 -9.99 4.98
C TYR A 101 -11.45 -9.06 6.16
N LEU A 102 -11.98 -7.86 5.92
CA LEU A 102 -12.41 -6.94 6.97
C LEU A 102 -13.64 -7.46 7.72
N ILE A 103 -14.57 -8.12 7.03
CA ILE A 103 -15.79 -8.64 7.65
C ILE A 103 -15.58 -10.02 8.29
N ASN A 104 -14.85 -10.90 7.61
CA ASN A 104 -14.60 -12.30 7.98
C ASN A 104 -13.09 -12.62 7.99
N PRO A 105 -12.30 -11.94 8.85
CA PRO A 105 -10.85 -12.10 8.89
C PRO A 105 -10.50 -13.53 9.28
N ASP A 106 -9.60 -14.12 8.50
CA ASP A 106 -9.06 -15.44 8.76
C ASP A 106 -7.59 -15.44 8.35
N LYS A 107 -6.73 -15.82 9.30
CA LYS A 107 -5.29 -15.93 9.09
C LYS A 107 -4.95 -16.86 7.93
N ALA A 108 -5.78 -17.88 7.66
CA ALA A 108 -5.59 -18.79 6.52
C ALA A 108 -5.86 -18.13 5.15
N LYS A 109 -6.60 -17.01 5.10
CA LYS A 109 -6.87 -16.25 3.88
C LYS A 109 -5.83 -15.16 3.60
N THR A 110 -4.88 -14.95 4.51
CA THR A 110 -3.94 -13.84 4.38
C THR A 110 -3.09 -13.96 3.10
N VAL A 111 -2.87 -12.83 2.43
CA VAL A 111 -1.91 -12.72 1.31
C VAL A 111 -0.52 -12.29 1.77
N CYS A 112 -0.34 -12.01 3.06
CA CYS A 112 0.93 -11.64 3.65
C CYS A 112 1.84 -12.86 3.86
N LEU A 113 3.16 -12.65 3.95
CA LEU A 113 4.10 -13.75 4.15
C LEU A 113 3.86 -14.46 5.48
N GLU A 114 3.99 -15.78 5.48
CA GLU A 114 3.95 -16.59 6.70
C GLU A 114 4.97 -16.10 7.75
N GLY A 115 6.18 -15.75 7.30
CA GLY A 115 7.24 -15.21 8.15
C GLY A 115 6.88 -13.90 8.86
N VAL A 116 5.89 -13.16 8.36
CA VAL A 116 5.37 -11.93 8.98
C VAL A 116 4.12 -12.25 9.81
N VAL A 117 3.16 -12.95 9.20
CA VAL A 117 1.85 -13.22 9.81
C VAL A 117 1.94 -14.14 11.03
N LYS A 118 2.98 -14.97 11.14
CA LYS A 118 3.22 -15.80 12.35
C LYS A 118 3.31 -14.98 13.64
N HIS A 119 3.68 -13.69 13.56
CA HIS A 119 3.84 -12.81 14.73
C HIS A 119 2.55 -12.16 15.22
N PHE A 120 1.43 -12.32 14.50
CA PHE A 120 0.18 -11.64 14.79
C PHE A 120 -0.96 -12.62 15.05
N ASP A 121 -1.90 -12.21 15.88
CA ASP A 121 -3.19 -12.89 16.01
C ASP A 121 -4.08 -12.60 14.78
N THR A 122 -5.18 -13.34 14.65
CA THR A 122 -6.18 -13.04 13.63
C THR A 122 -6.75 -11.64 13.87
N MET A 123 -6.83 -10.84 12.80
CA MET A 123 -7.41 -9.50 12.84
C MET A 123 -8.84 -9.55 13.40
N PRO A 124 -9.25 -8.59 14.26
CA PRO A 124 -10.64 -8.47 14.69
C PRO A 124 -11.57 -8.13 13.51
N SER A 125 -12.80 -8.65 13.51
CA SER A 125 -13.80 -8.28 12.51
C SER A 125 -14.18 -6.80 12.62
N MET A 126 -14.22 -6.13 11.48
CA MET A 126 -14.65 -4.73 11.34
C MET A 126 -16.14 -4.62 11.01
N LYS A 127 -16.90 -5.72 11.05
CA LYS A 127 -18.33 -5.73 10.77
C LYS A 127 -19.08 -4.75 11.68
N GLY A 128 -19.74 -3.77 11.07
CA GLY A 128 -20.47 -2.71 11.76
C GLY A 128 -19.61 -1.55 12.28
N GLN A 129 -18.29 -1.57 12.04
CA GLN A 129 -17.35 -0.50 12.40
C GLN A 129 -16.91 0.33 11.18
N VAL A 130 -17.00 -0.27 9.99
CA VAL A 130 -16.74 0.35 8.69
C VAL A 130 -17.96 0.18 7.77
N THR A 131 -18.24 1.18 6.95
CA THR A 131 -19.24 1.11 5.88
C THR A 131 -18.66 0.47 4.63
N GLU A 132 -19.52 0.15 3.66
CA GLU A 132 -19.07 -0.37 2.36
C GLU A 132 -18.18 0.62 1.61
N GLU A 133 -18.57 1.88 1.58
CA GLU A 133 -17.81 3.00 1.00
C GLU A 133 -16.44 3.18 1.69
N GLU A 134 -16.41 3.17 3.03
CA GLU A 134 -15.15 3.25 3.79
C GLU A 134 -14.20 2.08 3.45
N MET A 135 -14.75 0.88 3.21
CA MET A 135 -13.94 -0.28 2.80
C MET A 135 -13.36 -0.11 1.39
N GLU A 136 -14.13 0.45 0.45
CA GLU A 136 -13.64 0.75 -0.91
C GLU A 136 -12.56 1.82 -0.89
N ASP A 137 -12.78 2.90 -0.14
CA ASP A 137 -11.83 4.02 -0.03
C ASP A 137 -10.52 3.58 0.61
N VAL A 138 -10.56 2.87 1.75
CA VAL A 138 -9.33 2.39 2.39
C VAL A 138 -8.59 1.37 1.53
N THR A 139 -9.32 0.57 0.75
CA THR A 139 -8.71 -0.37 -0.18
C THR A 139 -8.00 0.36 -1.32
N PHE A 140 -8.64 1.40 -1.87
CA PHE A 140 -8.03 2.23 -2.90
C PHE A 140 -6.74 2.90 -2.40
N PHE A 141 -6.76 3.46 -1.19
CA PHE A 141 -5.56 3.97 -0.54
C PHE A 141 -4.48 2.90 -0.40
N LEU A 142 -4.80 1.74 0.17
CA LEU A 142 -3.84 0.64 0.34
C LEU A 142 -3.30 0.15 -1.01
N TYR A 143 -4.09 0.10 -2.08
CA TYR A 143 -3.63 -0.34 -3.39
C TYR A 143 -2.52 0.57 -3.94
N PHE A 144 -2.65 1.89 -3.79
CA PHE A 144 -1.69 2.85 -4.33
C PHE A 144 -0.56 3.26 -3.38
N LEU A 145 -0.64 2.90 -2.10
CA LEU A 145 0.32 3.29 -1.06
C LEU A 145 1.79 2.88 -1.34
N GLU A 146 2.04 1.66 -1.81
CA GLU A 146 3.38 1.14 -2.09
C GLU A 146 3.51 0.76 -3.56
N GLY A 147 4.64 1.04 -4.24
CA GLY A 147 4.95 0.40 -5.53
C GLY A 147 4.45 1.10 -6.80
N TRP A 148 4.45 2.42 -6.83
CA TRP A 148 4.53 3.20 -8.06
C TRP A 148 5.59 4.28 -7.83
N ASN A 149 6.82 4.07 -8.32
CA ASN A 149 7.91 5.03 -8.22
C ASN A 149 7.43 6.38 -8.79
N GLY A 150 6.96 7.27 -7.93
CA GLY A 150 6.27 8.48 -8.35
C GLY A 150 5.15 8.92 -7.39
N ILE A 151 4.22 8.06 -6.96
CA ILE A 151 3.07 8.52 -6.16
C ILE A 151 3.52 9.13 -4.83
N ASN A 152 4.40 8.46 -4.09
CA ASN A 152 4.94 9.01 -2.84
C ASN A 152 5.85 10.24 -3.09
N GLU A 153 6.56 10.32 -4.22
CA GLU A 153 7.34 11.51 -4.62
C GLU A 153 6.46 12.72 -5.02
N TYR A 154 5.19 12.50 -5.41
CA TYR A 154 4.23 13.59 -5.67
C TYR A 154 3.73 14.24 -4.38
N TYR A 155 3.78 13.55 -3.24
CA TYR A 155 3.37 14.09 -1.94
C TYR A 155 4.53 14.65 -1.12
N GLU A 156 5.74 14.09 -1.24
CA GLU A 156 6.93 14.66 -0.57
C GLU A 156 7.34 16.05 -1.10
N LYS A 157 6.82 16.48 -2.26
CA LYS A 157 7.10 17.80 -2.87
C LYS A 157 6.08 18.89 -2.55
N ASP A 158 4.94 18.55 -1.96
CA ASP A 158 3.88 19.53 -1.62
C ASP A 158 3.97 20.01 -0.15
N GLU A 159 4.91 19.49 0.65
CA GLU A 159 5.31 20.10 1.91
C GLU A 159 6.55 20.99 1.70
N PHE A 160 6.33 22.26 1.32
CA PHE A 160 6.99 23.51 1.80
C PHE A 160 6.70 24.70 0.86
#